data_AF-A0A2X5RB78-F1
#
_entry.id   AF-A0A2X5RB78-F1
#
_cell.length_a   1.000
_cell.length_b   1.000
_cell.length_c   1.000
_cell.angle_alpha   90.00
_cell.angle_beta   90.00
_cell.angle_gamma   90.00
#
_symmetry.space_group_name_H-M   'P 1'
#
loop_
_entity.id
_entity.type
_entity.pdbx_description
1 polymer ?
#
loop_
_entity_poly.entity_id
_entity_poly.type
_entity_poly.pdbx_seq_one_letter_code
_entity_poly.pdbx_strand_id
1 'polypeptide(L)'
;MEVSTTRNNARAIESKLLNKIALVGLTNVAKAVGVDKSQVSRWKANFIPKMSLLLAVLEWGVDDEQINDLAQRLRVLLTNERAPKNGEFFEA
;
A
#
# COMPACT_ATOMS: atom_id res chain seq x y z
N MET A 1 -1.08 -21.80 8.78
CA MET A 1 -0.21 -20.70 8.32
C MET A 1 -1.00 -19.45 7.90
N GLU A 2 -2.33 -19.40 8.04
CA GLU A 2 -3.17 -18.35 7.41
C GLU A 2 -3.66 -17.22 8.35
N VAL A 3 -3.72 -17.46 9.65
CA VAL A 3 -4.21 -16.44 10.60
C VAL A 3 -3.16 -15.36 10.87
N SER A 4 -1.88 -15.72 10.82
CA SER A 4 -0.77 -14.78 11.04
C SER A 4 -0.58 -13.80 9.87
N THR A 5 -0.81 -14.25 8.64
CA THR A 5 -0.74 -13.40 7.43
C THR A 5 -1.88 -12.40 7.41
N THR A 6 -3.11 -12.85 7.70
CA THR A 6 -4.30 -11.97 7.78
C THR A 6 -4.13 -10.87 8.82
N ARG A 7 -3.58 -11.18 10.00
CA ARG A 7 -3.33 -10.19 11.06
C ARG A 7 -2.29 -9.15 10.65
N ASN A 8 -1.23 -9.57 9.96
CA ASN A 8 -0.18 -8.67 9.48
C ASN A 8 -0.70 -7.75 8.37
N ASN A 9 -1.50 -8.30 7.45
CA ASN A 9 -2.16 -7.52 6.40
C ASN A 9 -3.15 -6.51 6.99
N ALA A 10 -3.92 -6.90 8.00
CA ALA A 10 -4.81 -5.99 8.72
C ALA A 10 -4.06 -4.81 9.34
N ARG A 11 -2.89 -5.05 9.95
CA ARG A 11 -2.04 -3.97 10.50
C ARG A 11 -1.51 -3.03 9.43
N ALA A 12 -1.11 -3.57 8.27
CA ALA A 12 -0.66 -2.75 7.14
C ALA A 12 -1.78 -1.85 6.62
N ILE A 13 -2.99 -2.41 6.43
CA ILE A 13 -4.18 -1.68 6.00
C ILE A 13 -4.58 -0.62 7.02
N GLU A 14 -4.57 -0.95 8.31
CA GLU A 14 -4.86 -0.02 9.41
C GLU A 14 -3.92 1.20 9.37
N SER A 15 -2.61 0.96 9.25
CA SER A 15 -1.62 2.02 9.14
C SER A 15 -1.88 2.91 7.91
N LYS A 16 -2.15 2.31 6.74
CA LYS A 16 -2.49 3.06 5.52
C LYS A 16 -3.75 3.91 5.70
N LEU A 17 -4.81 3.38 6.29
CA LEU A 17 -6.06 4.09 6.55
C LEU A 17 -5.84 5.28 7.48
N LEU A 18 -5.13 5.08 8.60
CA LEU A 18 -4.83 6.14 9.56
C LEU A 18 -3.98 7.25 8.93
N ASN A 19 -2.99 6.90 8.11
CA ASN A 19 -2.15 7.85 7.39
C ASN A 19 -2.97 8.66 6.37
N LYS A 20 -3.85 8.02 5.58
CA LYS A 20 -4.72 8.75 4.65
C LYS A 20 -5.69 9.69 5.36
N ILE A 21 -6.27 9.26 6.48
CA ILE A 21 -7.12 10.13 7.32
C ILE A 21 -6.33 11.33 7.86
N ALA A 22 -5.07 11.13 8.24
CA ALA A 22 -4.20 12.21 8.69
C ALA A 22 -3.88 13.20 7.56
N LEU A 23 -3.57 12.71 6.35
CA LEU A 23 -3.28 13.53 5.17
C LEU A 23 -4.49 14.37 4.73
N VAL A 24 -5.68 13.77 4.69
CA VAL A 24 -6.92 14.48 4.31
C VAL A 24 -7.39 15.42 5.43
N GLY A 25 -7.13 15.03 6.68
CA GLY A 25 -7.52 15.75 7.89
C GLY A 25 -8.88 15.32 8.44
N LEU A 26 -8.93 15.13 9.76
CA LEU A 26 -10.11 14.66 10.51
C LEU A 26 -11.40 15.42 10.18
N THR A 27 -11.33 16.75 10.09
CA THR A 27 -12.50 17.60 9.82
C THR A 27 -13.04 17.40 8.41
N ASN A 28 -12.16 17.22 7.42
CA ASN A 28 -12.55 17.03 6.03
C ASN A 28 -13.15 15.65 5.82
N VAL A 29 -12.56 14.62 6.44
CA VAL A 29 -13.12 13.26 6.47
C VAL A 29 -14.50 13.25 7.15
N ALA A 30 -14.63 13.92 8.29
CA ALA A 30 -15.91 14.03 9.01
C ALA A 30 -17.00 14.65 8.14
N LYS A 31 -16.70 15.76 7.45
CA LYS A 31 -17.60 16.42 6.51
C LYS A 31 -17.99 15.53 5.34
N ALA A 32 -17.01 14.85 4.73
CA ALA A 32 -17.24 14.00 3.56
C ALA A 32 -18.12 12.78 3.87
N VAL A 33 -17.94 12.20 5.06
CA VAL A 33 -18.72 11.02 5.48
C VAL A 33 -20.04 11.41 6.18
N GLY A 34 -20.24 12.69 6.48
CA GLY A 34 -21.46 13.18 7.13
C GLY A 34 -21.54 12.83 8.62
N VAL A 35 -20.41 12.77 9.31
CA VAL A 35 -20.33 12.46 10.75
C VAL A 35 -19.66 13.57 11.54
N ASP A 36 -19.87 13.59 12.86
CA ASP A 36 -19.17 14.54 13.72
C ASP A 36 -17.66 14.23 13.81
N LYS A 37 -16.84 15.27 13.98
CA LYS A 37 -15.38 15.15 14.08
C LYS A 37 -14.95 14.25 15.25
N SER A 38 -15.67 14.26 16.36
CA SER A 38 -15.39 13.40 17.52
C SER A 38 -15.58 11.91 17.19
N GLN A 39 -16.49 11.58 16.28
CA GLN A 39 -16.71 10.20 15.82
C GLN A 39 -15.51 9.69 15.03
N VAL A 40 -14.98 10.50 14.10
CA VAL A 40 -13.79 10.14 13.32
C VAL A 40 -12.56 9.94 14.22
N SER A 41 -12.45 10.72 15.30
CA SER A 41 -11.41 10.50 16.31
C SER A 41 -11.57 9.14 17.01
N ARG A 42 -12.80 8.78 17.40
CA ARG A 42 -13.12 7.51 18.06
C ARG A 42 -12.95 6.30 17.14
N TRP A 43 -13.11 6.47 15.82
CA TRP A 43 -12.93 5.39 14.86
C TRP A 43 -11.54 4.76 14.95
N LYS A 44 -10.51 5.55 15.26
CA LYS A 44 -9.13 5.06 15.38
C LYS A 44 -8.99 3.91 16.38
N ALA A 45 -9.73 3.96 17.49
CA ALA A 45 -9.65 2.94 18.53
C ALA A 45 -10.60 1.75 18.29
N ASN A 46 -11.79 2.01 17.75
CA ASN A 46 -12.88 1.02 17.79
C ASN A 46 -13.31 0.48 16.42
N PHE A 47 -13.22 1.30 15.37
CA PHE A 47 -13.79 1.00 14.05
C PHE A 47 -12.72 0.64 13.03
N ILE A 48 -11.67 1.44 12.91
CA ILE A 48 -10.58 1.23 11.97
C ILE A 48 -9.90 -0.14 12.16
N PRO A 49 -9.63 -0.63 13.39
CA PRO A 49 -9.02 -1.96 13.56
C PRO A 49 -9.93 -3.09 13.04
N LYS A 50 -11.25 -3.00 13.28
CA LYS A 50 -12.23 -3.99 12.80
C LYS A 50 -12.37 -3.94 11.28
N MET A 51 -12.44 -2.74 10.72
CA MET A 51 -12.49 -2.52 9.28
C MET A 51 -11.22 -3.05 8.60
N SER A 52 -10.05 -2.81 9.18
CA SER A 52 -8.79 -3.26 8.59
C SER A 52 -8.67 -4.78 8.60
N LEU A 53 -9.19 -5.45 9.64
CA LEU A 53 -9.29 -6.90 9.67
C LEU A 53 -10.29 -7.42 8.62
N LEU A 54 -11.46 -6.79 8.50
CA LEU A 54 -12.44 -7.14 7.47
C LEU A 54 -11.84 -7.02 6.07
N LEU A 55 -11.16 -5.90 5.79
CA LEU A 55 -10.49 -5.67 4.51
C LEU A 55 -9.37 -6.69 4.26
N ALA A 56 -8.62 -7.09 5.29
CA ALA A 56 -7.62 -8.13 5.15
C ALA A 56 -8.22 -9.51 4.85
N VAL A 57 -9.36 -9.86 5.47
CA VAL A 57 -10.08 -11.11 5.20
C VAL A 57 -10.69 -11.14 3.81
N LEU A 58 -11.15 -9.98 3.32
CA LEU A 58 -11.66 -9.83 1.97
C LEU A 58 -10.55 -9.66 0.91
N GLU A 59 -9.28 -9.76 1.31
CA GLU A 59 -8.10 -9.50 0.45
C GLU A 59 -8.17 -8.15 -0.27
N TRP A 60 -8.85 -7.17 0.35
CA TRP A 60 -9.12 -5.88 -0.25
C TRP A 60 -7.87 -5.01 -0.30
N GLY A 61 -7.45 -4.68 -1.52
CA GLY A 61 -6.43 -3.66 -1.76
C GLY A 61 -5.07 -4.01 -1.18
N VAL A 62 -4.65 -5.29 -1.26
CA VAL A 62 -3.22 -5.63 -1.28
C VAL A 62 -2.65 -5.18 -2.63
N ASP A 63 -2.72 -3.87 -2.91
CA ASP A 63 -1.91 -3.28 -3.95
C ASP A 63 -0.51 -3.18 -3.37
N ASP A 64 0.33 -4.09 -3.82
CA ASP A 64 1.75 -4.21 -3.52
C ASP A 64 2.50 -2.93 -3.89
N GLU A 65 2.31 -1.85 -3.15
CA GLU A 65 3.07 -0.61 -3.30
C GLU A 65 4.57 -0.88 -3.08
N GLN A 66 4.90 -1.92 -2.28
CA GLN A 66 6.25 -2.46 -2.13
C GLN A 66 6.74 -3.25 -3.35
N ILE A 67 5.91 -4.05 -4.02
CA ILE A 67 6.30 -4.72 -5.29
C ILE A 67 6.37 -3.71 -6.42
N ASN A 68 5.56 -2.65 -6.41
CA ASN A 68 5.63 -1.61 -7.44
C ASN A 68 6.91 -0.77 -7.31
N ASP A 69 7.31 -0.39 -6.09
CA ASP A 69 8.61 0.24 -5.83
C ASP A 69 9.77 -0.72 -6.14
N LEU A 70 9.67 -1.99 -5.74
CA LEU A 70 10.68 -3.01 -6.05
C LEU A 70 10.78 -3.28 -7.57
N ALA A 71 9.65 -3.33 -8.28
CA ALA A 71 9.59 -3.53 -9.73
C ALA A 71 10.13 -2.31 -10.48
N GLN A 72 9.89 -1.10 -9.97
CA GLN A 72 10.54 0.10 -10.51
C GLN A 72 12.06 0.08 -10.28
N ARG A 73 12.52 -0.31 -9.08
CA ARG A 73 13.97 -0.46 -8.79
C ARG A 73 14.63 -1.56 -9.63
N LEU A 74 13.97 -2.71 -9.79
CA LEU A 74 14.42 -3.81 -10.65
C LEU A 74 14.46 -3.41 -12.12
N ARG A 75 13.46 -2.67 -12.61
CA ARG A 75 13.43 -2.15 -13.98
C ARG A 75 14.66 -1.29 -14.27
N VAL A 76 15.04 -0.39 -13.36
CA VAL A 76 16.25 0.44 -13.50
C VAL A 76 17.52 -0.42 -13.61
N LEU A 77 17.67 -1.42 -12.73
CA LEU A 77 18.84 -2.32 -12.73
C LEU A 77 18.93 -3.14 -14.02
N LEU A 78 17.81 -3.75 -14.46
CA LEU A 78 17.75 -4.60 -15.65
C LEU A 78 17.84 -3.81 -16.97
N THR A 79 17.47 -2.52 -17.00
CA THR A 79 17.69 -1.66 -18.18
C THR A 79 19.12 -1.12 -18.30
N ASN A 80 19.87 -1.06 -17.21
CA ASN A 80 21.26 -0.58 -17.21
C ASN A 80 22.29 -1.67 -17.54
N GLU A 81 21.90 -2.95 -17.50
CA GLU A 81 22.68 -4.05 -18.10
C GLU A 81 22.47 -4.07 -19.61
N ARG A 82 23.13 -3.16 -20.32
CA ARG A 82 23.32 -3.30 -21.76
C ARG A 82 24.11 -4.58 -22.02
N ALA A 83 23.47 -5.51 -22.72
CA ALA A 83 24.09 -6.68 -23.33
C ALA A 83 25.46 -6.31 -23.95
N PRO A 84 26.48 -7.17 -23.86
CA PRO A 84 27.72 -6.94 -24.59
C PRO A 84 27.36 -6.74 -26.07
N LYS A 85 27.76 -5.61 -26.66
CA LYS A 85 27.66 -5.39 -28.10
C LYS A 85 28.53 -6.45 -28.77
N ASN A 86 27.96 -7.61 -29.07
CA ASN A 86 28.58 -8.63 -29.87
C ASN A 86 27.83 -8.65 -31.22
N GLY A 87 28.55 -8.35 -32.29
CA GLY A 87 28.00 -8.25 -33.63
C GLY A 87 28.90 -7.46 -34.59
N GLU A 88 30.03 -8.08 -34.91
CA GLU A 88 30.69 -8.11 -36.24
C GLU A 88 30.86 -6.81 -37.03
N PHE A 89 32.11 -6.32 -37.13
CA PHE A 89 32.71 -5.95 -38.41
C PHE A 89 34.19 -6.36 -38.38
N PHE A 90 34.45 -7.58 -38.83
CA PHE A 90 35.74 -7.98 -39.37
C PHE A 90 35.54 -7.99 -40.88
N GLU A 91 35.96 -6.94 -41.57
CA GLU A 91 36.17 -6.98 -43.02
C GLU A 91 37.64 -6.65 -43.30
N ALA A 92 38.14 -7.34 -44.32
CA ALA A 92 39.53 -7.61 -44.70
C ALA A 92 40.46 -6.40 -44.90
#